data_AF-A0A9W6LAZ5-F1
#
_entry.id   AF-A0A9W6LAZ5-F1
#
_cell.length_a   1.000
_cell.length_b   1.000
_cell.length_c   1.000
_cell.angle_alpha   90.00
_cell.angle_beta   90.00
_cell.angle_gamma   90.00
#
_symmetry.space_group_name_H-M   'P 1'
#
loop_
_entity.id
_entity.type
_entity.pdbx_description
1 polymer ?
#
loop_
_entity_poly.entity_id
_entity_poly.type
_entity_poly.pdbx_seq_one_letter_code
_entity_poly.pdbx_strand_id
1 'polypeptide(L)'
;MDGFVNLTSVIDNALKQTAEDSGMLLGQELTIGQADIISTNRATYFCDLDDVCFVAEVTASGEYPGTFHMVFGLRDAICMSGFLLGIPPARINEKRRLAIMETDDADAFSEIINQAIGSFNTVFQPAFENKVHLKVVPPKKFVPETTEITDTEPIPDGEYLMFRARMEMPGLEMGNFDILMPRGLAELFDPPREEPEPVPEDAGSDGEEGDEAAAAEEEFVATPVAAPAAEGAEAASDVVESGARRVLILEDDETDRQMVRELLATRGFELVEARLDADIREIFSQGGVRLVVLGIHNNDDRDMSLCIKIKAIAQGESLPIIMCAREWTRTAVLKAVRYGARDIILKPYQEDDVLAKVEKFLNAA
;
A
#
# COMPACT_ATOMS: atom_id res chain seq x y z
N MET A 1 17.70 -8.46 30.83
CA MET A 1 16.87 -7.37 30.28
C MET A 1 15.44 -7.88 30.36
N ASP A 2 14.76 -7.56 31.45
CA ASP A 2 13.67 -8.39 31.94
C ASP A 2 12.39 -7.55 31.91
N GLY A 3 11.41 -7.94 31.11
CA GLY A 3 10.16 -7.22 30.91
C GLY A 3 9.46 -7.60 29.61
N PHE A 4 9.99 -7.17 28.46
CA PHE A 4 9.27 -7.08 27.18
C PHE A 4 9.58 -8.21 26.19
N VAL A 5 9.62 -9.46 26.64
CA VAL A 5 10.04 -10.62 25.81
C VAL A 5 9.09 -10.90 24.64
N ASN A 6 7.77 -10.86 24.88
CA ASN A 6 6.77 -11.08 23.84
C ASN A 6 6.78 -9.92 22.85
N LEU A 7 6.70 -8.67 23.33
CA LEU A 7 6.72 -7.48 22.48
C LEU A 7 7.97 -7.43 21.59
N THR A 8 9.14 -7.79 22.13
CA THR A 8 10.38 -7.87 21.34
C THR A 8 10.27 -8.91 20.23
N SER A 9 9.76 -10.12 20.52
CA SER A 9 9.57 -11.14 19.49
C SER A 9 8.57 -10.72 18.42
N VAL A 10 7.52 -9.97 18.79
CA VAL A 10 6.54 -9.44 17.83
C VAL A 10 7.16 -8.35 16.96
N ILE A 11 7.98 -7.46 17.53
CA ILE A 11 8.71 -6.42 16.79
C ILE A 11 9.75 -7.02 15.84
N ASP A 12 10.56 -7.99 16.28
CA ASP A 12 11.53 -8.68 15.40
C ASP A 12 10.83 -9.34 14.20
N ASN A 13 9.69 -10.02 14.44
CA ASN A 13 8.88 -10.60 13.37
C ASN A 13 8.29 -9.54 12.43
N ALA A 14 7.83 -8.41 12.96
CA ALA A 14 7.29 -7.30 12.18
C ALA A 14 8.37 -6.62 11.32
N LEU A 15 9.56 -6.37 11.89
CA LEU A 15 10.73 -5.84 11.18
C LEU A 15 11.17 -6.80 10.06
N LYS A 16 11.19 -8.11 10.31
CA LYS A 16 11.48 -9.10 9.28
C LYS A 16 10.47 -9.06 8.13
N GLN A 17 9.17 -9.04 8.43
CA GLN A 17 8.13 -8.93 7.39
C GLN A 17 8.23 -7.60 6.63
N THR A 18 8.52 -6.50 7.32
CA THR A 18 8.80 -5.20 6.69
C THR A 18 9.99 -5.26 5.75
N ALA A 19 11.06 -5.98 6.10
CA ALA A 19 12.23 -6.16 5.24
C ALA A 19 11.87 -6.91 3.94
N GLU A 20 11.14 -8.03 4.06
CA GLU A 20 10.67 -8.84 2.94
C GLU A 20 9.72 -8.04 2.02
N ASP A 21 8.68 -7.42 2.58
CA ASP A 21 7.67 -6.65 1.84
C ASP A 21 8.27 -5.41 1.17
N SER A 22 9.09 -4.66 1.90
CA SER A 22 9.72 -3.44 1.36
C SER A 22 10.80 -3.81 0.33
N GLY A 23 11.56 -4.90 0.55
CA GLY A 23 12.52 -5.39 -0.44
C GLY A 23 11.85 -5.73 -1.78
N MET A 24 10.71 -6.43 -1.73
CA MET A 24 9.88 -6.69 -2.92
C MET A 24 9.38 -5.40 -3.59
N LEU A 25 8.87 -4.44 -2.80
CA LEU A 25 8.39 -3.14 -3.30
C LEU A 25 9.50 -2.32 -3.97
N LEU A 26 10.72 -2.37 -3.43
CA LEU A 26 11.90 -1.67 -3.95
C LEU A 26 12.61 -2.41 -5.10
N GLY A 27 12.30 -3.69 -5.32
CA GLY A 27 13.08 -4.56 -6.18
C GLY A 27 14.53 -4.75 -5.72
N GLN A 28 14.78 -4.67 -4.41
CA GLN A 28 16.10 -4.81 -3.78
C GLN A 28 16.07 -5.87 -2.68
N GLU A 29 17.20 -6.52 -2.42
CA GLU A 29 17.37 -7.31 -1.20
C GLU A 29 17.54 -6.35 -0.01
N LEU A 30 16.59 -6.37 0.92
CA LEU A 30 16.62 -5.61 2.16
C LEU A 30 16.54 -6.60 3.33
N THR A 31 17.42 -6.43 4.30
CA THR A 31 17.32 -7.15 5.58
C THR A 31 17.25 -6.12 6.71
N ILE A 32 16.57 -6.51 7.79
CA ILE A 32 16.53 -5.77 9.04
C ILE A 32 16.88 -6.78 10.12
N GLY A 33 17.91 -6.45 10.93
CA GLY A 33 18.37 -7.31 12.01
C GLY A 33 17.39 -7.37 13.19
N GLN A 34 17.74 -8.17 14.20
CA GLN A 34 17.01 -8.14 15.47
C GLN A 34 17.19 -6.79 16.18
N ALA A 35 16.20 -6.38 16.95
CA ALA A 35 16.24 -5.12 17.66
C ALA A 35 17.00 -5.21 19.00
N ASP A 36 18.03 -4.36 19.16
CA ASP A 36 18.57 -4.03 20.47
C ASP A 36 17.57 -3.18 21.26
N ILE A 37 17.33 -3.52 22.52
CA ILE A 37 16.39 -2.81 23.40
C ILE A 37 17.17 -1.84 24.31
N ILE A 38 16.86 -0.55 24.20
CA ILE A 38 17.55 0.51 24.93
C ILE A 38 16.51 1.43 25.58
N SER A 39 16.59 1.64 26.89
CA SER A 39 15.82 2.69 27.57
C SER A 39 16.38 4.06 27.22
N THR A 40 15.53 4.99 26.80
CA THR A 40 15.92 6.35 26.41
C THR A 40 14.78 7.34 26.70
N ASN A 41 15.04 8.62 26.53
CA ASN A 41 14.03 9.66 26.49
C ASN A 41 14.27 10.62 25.32
N ARG A 42 13.28 11.47 25.05
CA ARG A 42 13.29 12.45 23.95
C ARG A 42 14.58 13.29 23.91
N ALA A 43 15.03 13.82 25.05
CA ALA A 43 16.25 14.62 25.11
C ALA A 43 17.50 13.77 24.77
N THR A 44 17.65 12.61 25.39
CA THR A 44 18.79 11.70 25.15
C THR A 44 18.85 11.22 23.69
N TYR A 45 17.70 10.98 23.06
CA TYR A 45 17.67 10.54 21.67
C TYR A 45 17.89 11.69 20.67
N PHE A 46 17.24 12.85 20.85
CA PHE A 46 17.24 13.92 19.84
C PHE A 46 18.33 14.98 20.02
N CYS A 47 18.92 15.14 21.22
CA CYS A 47 20.04 16.08 21.41
C CYS A 47 21.38 15.53 20.92
N ASP A 48 21.54 14.21 20.87
CA ASP A 48 22.76 13.52 20.42
C ASP A 48 22.68 13.08 18.94
N LEU A 49 21.64 13.52 18.19
CA LEU A 49 21.50 13.24 16.76
C LEU A 49 22.26 14.28 15.92
N ASP A 50 23.28 13.85 15.18
CA ASP A 50 23.99 14.69 14.19
C ASP A 50 23.31 14.71 12.80
N ASP A 51 22.70 13.59 12.38
CA ASP A 51 22.11 13.44 11.05
C ASP A 51 20.60 13.77 11.04
N VAL A 52 20.14 14.34 9.92
CA VAL A 52 18.73 14.63 9.66
C VAL A 52 17.93 13.33 9.54
N CYS A 53 16.75 13.28 10.15
CA CYS A 53 15.89 12.10 10.16
C CYS A 53 14.42 12.44 9.87
N PHE A 54 13.63 11.39 9.65
CA PHE A 54 12.18 11.43 9.60
C PHE A 54 11.61 10.72 10.83
N VAL A 55 10.61 11.35 11.46
CA VAL A 55 9.86 10.80 12.58
C VAL A 55 8.42 10.56 12.12
N ALA A 56 8.02 9.29 12.07
CA ALA A 56 6.67 8.87 11.72
C ALA A 56 5.91 8.50 13.01
N GLU A 57 4.87 9.25 13.35
CA GLU A 57 3.97 8.92 14.45
C GLU A 57 3.02 7.79 14.02
N VAL A 58 2.93 6.76 14.85
CA VAL A 58 2.06 5.59 14.66
C VAL A 58 1.07 5.53 15.82
N THR A 59 -0.20 5.71 15.51
CA THR A 59 -1.30 5.53 16.47
C THR A 59 -1.67 4.05 16.55
N ALA A 60 -1.59 3.49 17.74
CA ALA A 60 -2.21 2.22 18.10
C ALA A 60 -3.64 2.46 18.61
N SER A 61 -4.58 1.64 18.13
CA SER A 61 -6.00 1.75 18.42
C SER A 61 -6.64 0.38 18.67
N GLY A 62 -7.79 0.37 19.35
CA GLY A 62 -8.37 -0.82 19.98
C GLY A 62 -8.10 -0.80 21.48
N GLU A 63 -7.83 -1.97 22.08
CA GLU A 63 -7.50 -2.11 23.51
C GLU A 63 -6.06 -1.69 23.86
N TYR A 64 -5.28 -1.23 22.88
CA TYR A 64 -3.91 -0.70 23.05
C TYR A 64 -3.85 0.78 22.64
N PRO A 65 -4.56 1.69 23.34
CA PRO A 65 -4.60 3.11 22.98
C PRO A 65 -3.27 3.80 23.27
N GLY A 66 -2.61 4.31 22.23
CA GLY A 66 -1.39 5.11 22.40
C GLY A 66 -0.74 5.49 21.07
N THR A 67 0.37 6.22 21.15
CA THR A 67 1.22 6.52 20.00
C THR A 67 2.65 6.06 20.26
N PHE A 68 3.32 5.58 19.22
CA PHE A 68 4.77 5.36 19.21
C PHE A 68 5.35 5.95 17.93
N HIS A 69 6.67 6.04 17.83
CA HIS A 69 7.32 6.73 16.71
C HIS A 69 8.34 5.81 16.04
N MET A 70 8.34 5.78 14.71
CA MET A 70 9.40 5.15 13.92
C MET A 70 10.33 6.24 13.38
N VAL A 71 11.64 6.06 13.53
CA VAL A 71 12.65 7.04 13.11
C VAL A 71 13.56 6.46 12.04
N PHE A 72 13.77 7.23 10.97
CA PHE A 72 14.52 6.83 9.79
C PHE A 72 15.53 7.90 9.38
N GLY A 73 16.77 7.53 9.05
CA GLY A 73 17.77 8.47 8.55
C GLY A 73 17.39 9.04 7.17
N LEU A 74 17.61 10.35 6.95
CA LEU A 74 17.34 11.00 5.66
C LEU A 74 18.04 10.32 4.49
N ARG A 75 19.28 9.83 4.71
CA ARG A 75 20.06 9.14 3.68
C ARG A 75 19.44 7.81 3.27
N ASP A 76 18.78 7.12 4.20
CA ASP A 76 18.13 5.84 3.92
C ASP A 76 16.77 6.09 3.24
N ALA A 77 16.04 7.10 3.70
CA ALA A 77 14.82 7.58 3.05
C ALA A 77 15.06 7.93 1.56
N ILE A 78 16.09 8.73 1.26
CA ILE A 78 16.52 9.06 -0.12
C ILE A 78 16.90 7.80 -0.91
N CYS A 79 17.54 6.82 -0.26
CA CYS A 79 17.98 5.60 -0.92
C CYS A 79 16.80 4.73 -1.33
N MET A 80 15.90 4.45 -0.38
CA MET A 80 14.73 3.60 -0.60
C MET A 80 13.71 4.27 -1.54
N SER A 81 13.43 5.56 -1.37
CA SER A 81 12.56 6.31 -2.29
C SER A 81 13.14 6.34 -3.70
N GLY A 82 14.46 6.49 -3.83
CA GLY A 82 15.15 6.46 -5.12
C GLY A 82 14.98 5.14 -5.86
N PHE A 83 15.06 4.01 -5.17
CA PHE A 83 14.80 2.70 -5.77
C PHE A 83 13.33 2.53 -6.18
N LEU A 84 12.38 2.92 -5.33
CA LEU A 84 10.94 2.85 -5.64
C LEU A 84 10.57 3.71 -6.87
N LEU A 85 11.23 4.85 -7.05
CA LEU A 85 11.08 5.73 -8.20
C LEU A 85 11.87 5.29 -9.44
N GLY A 86 12.60 4.17 -9.38
CA GLY A 86 13.43 3.67 -10.49
C GLY A 86 14.62 4.57 -10.84
N ILE A 87 15.11 5.38 -9.90
CA ILE A 87 16.26 6.26 -10.11
C ILE A 87 17.54 5.42 -10.26
N PRO A 88 18.41 5.68 -11.26
CA PRO A 88 19.66 4.94 -11.41
C PRO A 88 20.56 5.04 -10.16
N PRO A 89 21.20 3.95 -9.70
CA PRO A 89 21.97 3.93 -8.44
C PRO A 89 23.04 5.02 -8.30
N ALA A 90 23.70 5.41 -9.41
CA ALA A 90 24.66 6.52 -9.40
C ALA A 90 24.03 7.86 -9.00
N ARG A 91 22.78 8.14 -9.44
CA ARG A 91 22.03 9.34 -9.07
C ARG A 91 21.44 9.23 -7.65
N ILE A 92 21.04 8.03 -7.21
CA ILE A 92 20.68 7.79 -5.80
C ILE A 92 21.86 8.13 -4.90
N ASN A 93 23.05 7.58 -5.18
CA ASN A 93 24.27 7.84 -4.41
C ASN A 93 24.65 9.33 -4.38
N GLU A 94 24.46 10.06 -5.49
CA GLU A 94 24.67 11.50 -5.53
C GLU A 94 23.65 12.26 -4.65
N LYS A 95 22.35 11.99 -4.78
CA LYS A 95 21.30 12.59 -3.93
C LYS A 95 21.55 12.30 -2.45
N ARG A 96 21.94 11.06 -2.12
CA ARG A 96 22.25 10.57 -0.77
C ARG A 96 23.47 11.28 -0.17
N ARG A 97 24.54 11.49 -0.96
CA ARG A 97 25.73 12.26 -0.57
C ARG A 97 25.44 13.74 -0.35
N LEU A 98 24.52 14.31 -1.13
CA LEU A 98 24.14 15.72 -1.06
C LEU A 98 22.95 16.00 -0.12
N ALA A 99 22.39 14.96 0.52
CA ALA A 99 21.19 15.03 1.35
C ALA A 99 19.96 15.68 0.63
N ILE A 100 19.88 15.54 -0.70
CA ILE A 100 18.82 16.12 -1.52
C ILE A 100 17.61 15.19 -1.54
N MET A 101 16.49 15.70 -1.02
CA MET A 101 15.19 15.05 -1.09
C MET A 101 14.17 16.01 -1.71
N GLU A 102 13.63 15.59 -2.86
CA GLU A 102 12.61 16.25 -3.67
C GLU A 102 11.21 15.80 -3.19
N THR A 103 10.14 16.49 -3.60
CA THR A 103 8.76 16.12 -3.20
C THR A 103 8.42 14.67 -3.56
N ASP A 104 8.83 14.23 -4.76
CA ASP A 104 8.67 12.87 -5.26
C ASP A 104 9.26 11.81 -4.32
N ASP A 105 10.43 12.10 -3.74
CA ASP A 105 11.10 11.19 -2.80
C ASP A 105 10.30 11.08 -1.50
N ALA A 106 9.71 12.18 -1.01
CA ALA A 106 8.93 12.19 0.22
C ALA A 106 7.59 11.47 0.07
N ASP A 107 6.94 11.62 -1.10
CA ASP A 107 5.73 10.87 -1.45
C ASP A 107 6.04 9.35 -1.53
N ALA A 108 7.11 8.98 -2.24
CA ALA A 108 7.56 7.59 -2.36
C ALA A 108 8.00 6.99 -1.01
N PHE A 109 8.71 7.76 -0.18
CA PHE A 109 9.09 7.32 1.17
C PHE A 109 7.86 7.12 2.07
N SER A 110 6.81 7.90 1.88
CA SER A 110 5.53 7.69 2.56
C SER A 110 4.82 6.41 2.08
N GLU A 111 4.93 6.02 0.80
CA GLU A 111 4.45 4.71 0.30
C GLU A 111 5.19 3.55 1.01
N ILE A 112 6.51 3.68 1.24
CA ILE A 112 7.35 2.69 1.96
C ILE A 112 6.98 2.59 3.45
N ILE A 113 6.77 3.71 4.14
CA ILE A 113 6.32 3.69 5.55
C ILE A 113 4.92 3.05 5.67
N ASN A 114 4.00 3.36 4.74
CA ASN A 114 2.69 2.70 4.72
C ASN A 114 2.80 1.19 4.50
N GLN A 115 3.74 0.72 3.65
CA GLN A 115 4.02 -0.70 3.49
C GLN A 115 4.54 -1.34 4.79
N ALA A 116 5.52 -0.73 5.45
CA ALA A 116 6.02 -1.19 6.75
C ALA A 116 4.90 -1.33 7.78
N ILE A 117 4.01 -0.34 7.86
CA ILE A 117 2.85 -0.34 8.77
C ILE A 117 1.81 -1.40 8.39
N GLY A 118 1.71 -1.77 7.10
CA GLY A 118 0.98 -2.95 6.63
C GLY A 118 1.55 -4.26 7.17
N SER A 119 2.88 -4.43 7.10
CA SER A 119 3.59 -5.59 7.66
C SER A 119 3.42 -5.66 9.19
N PHE A 120 3.56 -4.53 9.89
CA PHE A 120 3.34 -4.44 11.33
C PHE A 120 1.90 -4.80 11.72
N ASN A 121 0.87 -4.31 11.01
CA ASN A 121 -0.51 -4.74 11.25
C ASN A 121 -0.69 -6.25 11.05
N THR A 122 -0.08 -6.83 10.01
CA THR A 122 -0.15 -8.27 9.70
C THR A 122 0.45 -9.13 10.81
N VAL A 123 1.52 -8.67 11.47
CA VAL A 123 2.18 -9.40 12.57
C VAL A 123 1.54 -9.11 13.94
N PHE A 124 1.14 -7.87 14.21
CA PHE A 124 0.54 -7.49 15.50
C PHE A 124 -0.87 -8.06 15.69
N GLN A 125 -1.71 -8.09 14.64
CA GLN A 125 -3.11 -8.56 14.75
C GLN A 125 -3.27 -10.01 15.29
N PRO A 126 -2.48 -11.01 14.86
CA PRO A 126 -2.54 -12.36 15.41
C PRO A 126 -1.69 -12.57 16.67
N ALA A 127 -0.77 -11.65 16.99
CA ALA A 127 0.16 -11.81 18.11
C ALA A 127 -0.40 -11.37 19.47
N PHE A 128 -1.47 -10.57 19.47
CA PHE A 128 -2.12 -10.07 20.68
C PHE A 128 -3.59 -10.52 20.72
N GLU A 129 -4.11 -10.84 21.91
CA GLU A 129 -5.47 -11.37 22.08
C GLU A 129 -6.55 -10.38 21.60
N ASN A 130 -6.29 -9.08 21.77
CA ASN A 130 -7.18 -8.00 21.35
C ASN A 130 -6.72 -7.41 20.02
N LYS A 131 -7.69 -6.99 19.19
CA LYS A 131 -7.41 -6.41 17.87
C LYS A 131 -6.63 -5.10 17.99
N VAL A 132 -5.36 -5.14 17.60
CA VAL A 132 -4.54 -3.95 17.33
C VAL A 132 -4.84 -3.44 15.93
N HIS A 133 -5.07 -2.13 15.78
CA HIS A 133 -4.96 -1.48 14.49
C HIS A 133 -3.98 -0.31 14.57
N LEU A 134 -2.94 -0.38 13.74
CA LEU A 134 -1.88 0.62 13.65
C LEU A 134 -2.12 1.52 12.44
N LYS A 135 -2.10 2.83 12.66
CA LYS A 135 -2.20 3.84 11.60
C LYS A 135 -1.06 4.83 11.73
N VAL A 136 -0.39 5.12 10.62
CA VAL A 136 0.69 6.09 10.57
C VAL A 136 0.21 7.47 10.10
N VAL A 137 0.80 8.50 10.68
CA VAL A 137 0.69 9.91 10.27
C VAL A 137 1.87 10.23 9.34
N PRO A 138 1.71 11.06 8.30
CA PRO A 138 2.81 11.42 7.40
C PRO A 138 4.08 11.85 8.16
N PRO A 139 5.26 11.34 7.78
CA PRO A 139 6.48 11.53 8.55
C PRO A 139 6.90 13.01 8.58
N LYS A 140 7.23 13.52 9.77
CA LYS A 140 7.82 14.85 9.93
C LYS A 140 9.34 14.78 9.78
N LYS A 141 9.94 15.77 9.12
CA LYS A 141 11.39 15.90 9.02
C LYS A 141 11.94 16.60 10.26
N PHE A 142 12.86 15.95 10.98
CA PHE A 142 13.61 16.52 12.09
C PHE A 142 15.03 16.88 11.64
N VAL A 143 15.43 18.12 11.89
CA VAL A 143 16.76 18.66 11.59
C VAL A 143 17.37 19.15 12.90
N PRO A 144 18.41 18.48 13.44
CA PRO A 144 18.90 18.72 14.81
C PRO A 144 19.20 20.18 15.17
N GLU A 145 19.77 20.95 14.24
CA GLU A 145 20.13 22.35 14.47
C GLU A 145 18.96 23.35 14.33
N THR A 146 17.88 22.99 13.63
CA THR A 146 16.84 23.96 13.19
C THR A 146 15.41 23.59 13.58
N THR A 147 15.14 22.35 13.98
CA THR A 147 13.82 21.94 14.48
C THR A 147 13.72 22.30 15.96
N GLU A 148 12.74 23.13 16.32
CA GLU A 148 12.48 23.48 17.71
C GLU A 148 12.02 22.25 18.51
N ILE A 149 12.69 22.00 19.63
CA ILE A 149 12.41 20.88 20.53
C ILE A 149 11.47 21.39 21.64
N THR A 150 10.26 20.82 21.72
CA THR A 150 9.20 21.22 22.66
C THR A 150 8.69 20.00 23.43
N ASP A 151 7.80 20.20 24.40
CA ASP A 151 7.22 19.12 25.21
C ASP A 151 6.40 18.10 24.39
N THR A 152 6.06 18.42 23.13
CA THR A 152 5.26 17.59 22.22
C THR A 152 5.92 17.24 20.89
N GLU A 153 7.03 17.91 20.53
CA GLU A 153 7.72 17.75 19.23
C GLU A 153 9.25 17.62 19.46
N PRO A 154 9.98 16.78 18.71
CA PRO A 154 9.51 15.94 17.60
C PRO A 154 8.71 14.69 18.04
N ILE A 155 8.75 14.37 19.33
CA ILE A 155 7.89 13.40 20.02
C ILE A 155 7.49 14.00 21.38
N PRO A 156 6.46 13.48 22.07
CA PRO A 156 6.13 13.88 23.43
C PRO A 156 7.29 13.66 24.42
N ASP A 157 7.32 14.46 25.49
CA ASP A 157 8.26 14.23 26.59
C ASP A 157 7.88 12.99 27.42
N GLY A 158 8.86 12.19 27.81
CA GLY A 158 8.65 10.96 28.56
C GLY A 158 9.76 9.93 28.37
N GLU A 159 9.56 8.77 29.01
CA GLU A 159 10.47 7.62 28.97
C GLU A 159 10.02 6.60 27.90
N TYR A 160 10.97 6.18 27.07
CA TYR A 160 10.77 5.37 25.89
C TYR A 160 11.60 4.08 25.94
N LEU A 161 10.99 3.01 25.46
CA LEU A 161 11.68 1.79 25.06
C LEU A 161 12.03 1.93 23.58
N MET A 162 13.32 2.05 23.29
CA MET A 162 13.84 2.09 21.92
C MET A 162 14.17 0.68 21.45
N PHE A 163 13.55 0.25 20.36
CA PHE A 163 13.92 -0.94 19.60
C PHE A 163 14.76 -0.49 18.41
N ARG A 164 16.05 -0.78 18.42
CA ARG A 164 17.02 -0.35 17.40
C ARG A 164 17.47 -1.55 16.58
N ALA A 165 17.08 -1.60 15.31
CA ALA A 165 17.46 -2.67 14.40
C ALA A 165 18.30 -2.13 13.24
N ARG A 166 19.43 -2.78 12.95
CA ARG A 166 20.28 -2.40 11.80
C ARG A 166 19.63 -2.84 10.49
N MET A 167 19.57 -1.94 9.51
CA MET A 167 19.18 -2.30 8.14
C MET A 167 20.44 -2.68 7.33
N GLU A 168 20.31 -3.60 6.38
CA GLU A 168 21.36 -3.89 5.39
C GLU A 168 20.76 -4.07 3.99
N MET A 169 21.45 -3.53 2.97
CA MET A 169 21.11 -3.67 1.55
C MET A 169 22.42 -3.89 0.77
N PRO A 170 22.53 -4.92 -0.11
CA PRO A 170 23.80 -5.26 -0.76
C PRO A 170 24.46 -4.10 -1.50
N GLY A 171 25.71 -3.80 -1.16
CA GLY A 171 26.50 -2.72 -1.75
C GLY A 171 26.18 -1.32 -1.22
N LEU A 172 25.34 -1.19 -0.19
CA LEU A 172 24.97 0.08 0.43
C LEU A 172 25.12 0.02 1.96
N GLU A 173 25.86 0.97 2.52
CA GLU A 173 25.84 1.23 3.97
C GLU A 173 24.47 1.79 4.32
N MET A 174 23.70 1.12 5.18
CA MET A 174 22.38 1.58 5.65
C MET A 174 22.43 1.86 7.16
N GLY A 175 21.57 2.75 7.64
CA GLY A 175 21.43 3.08 9.06
C GLY A 175 20.55 2.11 9.84
N ASN A 176 20.02 2.58 10.97
CA ASN A 176 19.11 1.83 11.81
C ASN A 176 17.64 2.19 11.52
N PHE A 177 16.76 1.22 11.74
CA PHE A 177 15.34 1.42 11.97
C PHE A 177 15.16 1.49 13.50
N ASP A 178 14.82 2.68 14.00
CA ASP A 178 14.57 2.88 15.43
C ASP A 178 13.06 3.04 15.70
N ILE A 179 12.53 2.30 16.68
CA ILE A 179 11.15 2.43 17.15
C ILE A 179 11.16 2.93 18.59
N LEU A 180 10.61 4.13 18.82
CA LEU A 180 10.48 4.76 20.13
C LEU A 180 9.05 4.54 20.65
N MET A 181 8.88 3.51 21.49
CA MET A 181 7.61 3.19 22.13
C MET A 181 7.56 3.76 23.56
N PRO A 182 6.56 4.58 23.94
CA PRO A 182 6.42 5.02 25.33
C PRO A 182 6.32 3.82 26.26
N ARG A 183 7.00 3.86 27.40
CA ARG A 183 7.07 2.72 28.31
C ARG A 183 5.69 2.17 28.72
N GLY A 184 4.74 3.06 29.03
CA GLY A 184 3.38 2.65 29.37
C GLY A 184 2.61 1.96 28.24
N LEU A 185 2.92 2.24 26.97
CA LEU A 185 2.35 1.52 25.83
C LEU A 185 3.01 0.15 25.64
N ALA A 186 4.32 0.06 25.87
CA ALA A 186 5.04 -1.22 25.88
C ALA A 186 4.50 -2.15 26.98
N GLU A 187 4.21 -1.62 28.17
CA GLU A 187 3.60 -2.34 29.30
C GLU A 187 2.14 -2.74 29.07
N LEU A 188 1.43 -2.13 28.10
CA LEU A 188 0.13 -2.64 27.64
C LEU A 188 0.30 -3.84 26.71
N PHE A 189 1.26 -3.80 25.77
CA PHE A 189 1.50 -4.89 24.83
C PHE A 189 2.14 -6.13 25.48
N ASP A 190 3.01 -5.93 26.46
CA ASP A 190 3.67 -7.01 27.21
C ASP A 190 3.65 -6.65 28.70
N PRO A 191 2.53 -6.94 29.39
CA PRO A 191 2.38 -6.59 30.79
C PRO A 191 3.44 -7.29 31.65
N PRO A 192 4.01 -6.58 32.65
CA PRO A 192 5.00 -7.18 33.54
C PRO A 192 4.40 -8.43 34.18
N ARG A 193 5.15 -9.53 34.16
CA ARG A 193 4.72 -10.77 34.82
C ARG A 193 4.46 -10.47 36.30
N GLU A 194 3.23 -10.71 36.73
CA GLU A 194 2.91 -10.72 38.15
C GLU A 194 3.80 -11.77 38.82
N GLU A 195 4.60 -11.36 39.81
CA GLU A 195 5.20 -12.32 40.74
C GLU A 195 4.03 -13.04 41.41
N PRO A 196 3.99 -14.39 41.42
CA PRO A 196 2.86 -15.11 41.99
C PRO A 196 2.70 -14.71 43.45
N GLU A 197 1.51 -14.25 43.83
CA GLU A 197 1.21 -14.00 45.24
C GLU A 197 1.58 -15.26 46.06
N PRO A 198 2.21 -15.12 47.24
CA PRO A 198 2.65 -16.26 48.02
C PRO A 198 1.44 -17.11 48.40
N VAL A 199 1.33 -18.27 47.74
CA VAL A 199 0.24 -19.23 47.95
C VAL A 199 0.20 -19.59 49.43
N PRO A 200 -0.95 -19.46 50.11
CA PRO A 200 -1.08 -19.92 51.48
C PRO A 200 -0.85 -21.43 51.53
N GLU A 201 0.18 -21.86 52.26
CA GLU A 201 0.33 -23.27 52.64
C GLU A 201 -0.85 -23.65 53.57
N ASP A 202 -1.75 -24.54 53.13
CA ASP A 202 -1.87 -25.86 53.79
C ASP A 202 -2.72 -26.91 53.02
N ALA A 203 -2.36 -28.18 53.27
CA ALA A 203 -3.17 -29.41 53.38
C ALA A 203 -4.18 -29.86 52.28
N GLY A 204 -3.75 -30.86 51.48
CA GLY A 204 -4.44 -32.16 51.26
C GLY A 204 -5.75 -32.20 50.43
N SER A 205 -6.09 -33.28 49.71
CA SER A 205 -5.55 -34.64 49.70
C SER A 205 -5.88 -35.40 48.40
N ASP A 206 -4.97 -36.29 47.99
CA ASP A 206 -5.14 -37.61 47.36
C ASP A 206 -6.16 -37.88 46.23
N GLY A 207 -5.60 -38.39 45.11
CA GLY A 207 -6.10 -39.59 44.40
C GLY A 207 -6.90 -39.34 43.11
N GLU A 208 -6.78 -40.12 42.02
CA GLU A 208 -5.99 -41.34 41.73
C GLU A 208 -5.57 -41.35 40.24
N GLU A 209 -4.66 -42.25 39.85
CA GLU A 209 -4.25 -42.50 38.45
C GLU A 209 -5.32 -43.29 37.66
N GLY A 210 -5.31 -43.18 36.32
CA GLY A 210 -6.15 -44.00 35.44
C GLY A 210 -5.78 -43.86 33.95
N ASP A 211 -5.17 -44.90 33.38
CA ASP A 211 -4.72 -45.02 31.99
C ASP A 211 -5.80 -45.72 31.10
N GLU A 212 -5.46 -46.00 29.83
CA GLU A 212 -6.13 -46.84 28.82
C GLU A 212 -7.11 -46.18 27.81
N ALA A 213 -6.53 -45.75 26.68
CA ALA A 213 -6.54 -46.45 25.37
C ALA A 213 -7.84 -46.90 24.64
N ALA A 214 -7.66 -47.08 23.32
CA ALA A 214 -8.50 -47.75 22.30
C ALA A 214 -9.78 -46.98 21.84
N ALA A 215 -9.90 -46.48 20.60
CA ALA A 215 -9.78 -47.08 19.25
C ALA A 215 -11.07 -47.72 18.72
N ALA A 216 -11.52 -47.25 17.55
CA ALA A 216 -12.41 -47.96 16.62
C ALA A 216 -12.23 -47.39 15.20
N GLU A 217 -11.85 -48.25 14.26
CA GLU A 217 -11.78 -47.99 12.82
C GLU A 217 -13.15 -48.28 12.17
N GLU A 218 -13.43 -47.73 10.98
CA GLU A 218 -13.51 -48.52 9.72
C GLU A 218 -13.89 -47.66 8.49
N GLU A 219 -13.45 -48.12 7.31
CA GLU A 219 -13.59 -47.48 5.99
C GLU A 219 -14.81 -47.99 5.19
N PHE A 220 -15.31 -47.19 4.21
CA PHE A 220 -15.83 -47.54 2.84
C PHE A 220 -16.66 -46.37 2.23
N VAL A 221 -16.90 -46.18 0.92
CA VAL A 221 -16.55 -46.90 -0.34
C VAL A 221 -16.01 -45.87 -1.38
N ALA A 222 -15.38 -46.31 -2.48
CA ALA A 222 -14.88 -45.47 -3.57
C ALA A 222 -15.91 -45.03 -4.67
N THR A 223 -15.47 -44.02 -5.45
CA THR A 223 -15.86 -43.44 -6.77
C THR A 223 -16.25 -44.41 -7.93
N PRO A 224 -16.55 -44.00 -9.20
CA PRO A 224 -16.64 -42.66 -9.86
C PRO A 224 -17.89 -42.45 -10.80
N VAL A 225 -17.93 -41.37 -11.62
CA VAL A 225 -18.12 -41.36 -13.12
C VAL A 225 -18.18 -39.91 -13.68
N ALA A 226 -17.97 -39.73 -15.00
CA ALA A 226 -17.48 -38.51 -15.68
C ALA A 226 -18.52 -37.68 -16.51
N ALA A 227 -18.01 -36.63 -17.19
CA ALA A 227 -18.71 -35.60 -17.98
C ALA A 227 -19.08 -35.99 -19.45
N PRO A 228 -19.84 -35.12 -20.16
CA PRO A 228 -19.36 -34.38 -21.37
C PRO A 228 -19.75 -32.86 -21.33
N ALA A 229 -19.16 -31.87 -22.04
CA ALA A 229 -18.86 -31.65 -23.48
C ALA A 229 -20.14 -31.44 -24.36
N ALA A 230 -20.29 -30.50 -25.32
CA ALA A 230 -19.39 -29.47 -25.91
C ALA A 230 -20.16 -28.34 -26.69
N GLU A 231 -19.45 -27.23 -26.97
CA GLU A 231 -19.41 -26.40 -28.22
C GLU A 231 -20.63 -25.69 -28.90
N GLY A 232 -20.29 -24.57 -29.58
CA GLY A 232 -21.09 -23.84 -30.59
C GLY A 232 -20.37 -22.55 -31.06
N ALA A 233 -20.22 -22.31 -32.37
CA ALA A 233 -19.34 -21.27 -32.95
C ALA A 233 -19.89 -20.61 -34.25
N GLU A 234 -19.12 -19.64 -34.80
CA GLU A 234 -19.18 -19.08 -36.18
C GLU A 234 -20.36 -18.12 -36.55
N ALA A 235 -20.24 -17.15 -37.50
CA ALA A 235 -19.08 -16.49 -38.15
C ALA A 235 -19.45 -15.19 -38.94
N ALA A 236 -18.46 -14.31 -39.11
CA ALA A 236 -18.08 -13.41 -40.24
C ALA A 236 -19.11 -12.66 -41.15
N SER A 237 -18.78 -11.39 -41.47
CA SER A 237 -18.60 -10.91 -42.87
C SER A 237 -17.79 -9.59 -42.96
N ASP A 238 -17.05 -9.41 -44.06
CA ASP A 238 -16.23 -8.22 -44.37
C ASP A 238 -17.01 -7.07 -45.03
N VAL A 239 -16.66 -5.82 -44.71
CA VAL A 239 -16.75 -4.67 -45.63
C VAL A 239 -15.51 -3.78 -45.42
N VAL A 240 -14.84 -3.40 -46.51
CA VAL A 240 -13.64 -2.53 -46.49
C VAL A 240 -14.06 -1.09 -46.78
N GLU A 241 -14.17 -0.24 -45.75
CA GLU A 241 -14.21 1.22 -45.94
C GLU A 241 -13.87 1.99 -44.65
N SER A 242 -12.97 2.98 -44.75
CA SER A 242 -12.69 4.07 -43.79
C SER A 242 -13.00 3.77 -42.31
N GLY A 243 -12.22 2.89 -41.68
CA GLY A 243 -12.50 2.32 -40.35
C GLY A 243 -13.07 3.29 -39.32
N ALA A 244 -14.36 3.12 -39.01
CA ALA A 244 -15.09 3.97 -38.09
C ALA A 244 -14.42 4.00 -36.71
N ARG A 245 -14.15 5.21 -36.22
CA ARG A 245 -13.43 5.45 -34.98
C ARG A 245 -14.41 5.38 -33.81
N ARG A 246 -14.77 4.16 -33.42
CA ARG A 246 -15.73 3.90 -32.34
C ARG A 246 -15.12 4.20 -30.97
N VAL A 247 -15.76 5.09 -30.23
CA VAL A 247 -15.39 5.50 -28.87
C VAL A 247 -16.45 5.00 -27.89
N LEU A 248 -15.99 4.35 -26.82
CA LEU A 248 -16.84 3.96 -25.69
C LEU A 248 -16.78 5.06 -24.62
N ILE A 249 -17.93 5.57 -24.20
CA ILE A 249 -18.08 6.51 -23.09
C ILE A 249 -18.71 5.74 -21.91
N LEU A 250 -17.95 5.62 -20.81
CA LEU A 250 -18.38 5.05 -19.54
C LEU A 250 -18.50 6.17 -18.51
N GLU A 251 -19.72 6.55 -18.14
CA GLU A 251 -19.97 7.68 -17.22
C GLU A 251 -21.34 7.50 -16.54
N ASP A 252 -21.40 7.73 -15.22
CA ASP A 252 -22.63 7.56 -14.43
C ASP A 252 -23.54 8.80 -14.39
N ASP A 253 -22.96 10.01 -14.49
CA ASP A 253 -23.72 11.26 -14.58
C ASP A 253 -24.20 11.48 -16.02
N GLU A 254 -25.51 11.63 -16.19
CA GLU A 254 -26.16 11.78 -17.49
C GLU A 254 -25.80 13.09 -18.20
N THR A 255 -25.52 14.16 -17.44
CA THR A 255 -25.11 15.46 -17.97
C THR A 255 -23.69 15.39 -18.51
N ASP A 256 -22.76 14.84 -17.72
CA ASP A 256 -21.37 14.63 -18.12
C ASP A 256 -21.30 13.72 -19.37
N ARG A 257 -22.07 12.62 -19.39
CA ARG A 257 -22.11 11.67 -20.51
C ARG A 257 -22.67 12.31 -21.79
N GLN A 258 -23.80 13.02 -21.68
CA GLN A 258 -24.42 13.72 -22.79
C GLN A 258 -23.49 14.81 -23.35
N MET A 259 -22.76 15.54 -22.50
CA MET A 259 -21.80 16.56 -22.93
C MET A 259 -20.67 15.95 -23.76
N VAL A 260 -20.01 14.90 -23.27
CA VAL A 260 -18.96 14.20 -24.03
C VAL A 260 -19.51 13.62 -25.33
N ARG A 261 -20.72 13.06 -25.30
CA ARG A 261 -21.41 12.51 -26.49
C ARG A 261 -21.63 13.59 -27.55
N GLU A 262 -22.15 14.76 -27.17
CA GLU A 262 -22.40 15.87 -28.09
C GLU A 262 -21.10 16.39 -28.71
N LEU A 263 -20.07 16.62 -27.89
CA LEU A 263 -18.75 17.07 -28.36
C LEU A 263 -18.15 16.12 -29.39
N LEU A 264 -18.10 14.81 -29.09
CA LEU A 264 -17.50 13.81 -29.97
C LEU A 264 -18.35 13.56 -31.23
N ALA A 265 -19.68 13.65 -31.14
CA ALA A 265 -20.56 13.51 -32.30
C ALA A 265 -20.31 14.59 -33.38
N THR A 266 -19.89 15.81 -33.00
CA THR A 266 -19.54 16.87 -33.97
C THR A 266 -18.39 16.49 -34.91
N ARG A 267 -17.50 15.57 -34.48
CA ARG A 267 -16.35 15.09 -35.26
C ARG A 267 -16.61 13.79 -36.01
N GLY A 268 -17.84 13.28 -35.99
CA GLY A 268 -18.23 12.07 -36.73
C GLY A 268 -17.68 10.76 -36.14
N PHE A 269 -17.36 10.74 -34.84
CA PHE A 269 -17.04 9.49 -34.14
C PHE A 269 -18.28 8.61 -33.99
N GLU A 270 -18.13 7.29 -34.13
CA GLU A 270 -19.15 6.35 -33.66
C GLU A 270 -19.08 6.29 -32.13
N LEU A 271 -20.22 6.44 -31.45
CA LEU A 271 -20.26 6.47 -29.99
C LEU A 271 -21.04 5.29 -29.44
N VAL A 272 -20.47 4.63 -28.43
CA VAL A 272 -21.17 3.68 -27.57
C VAL A 272 -21.19 4.27 -26.18
N GLU A 273 -22.36 4.34 -25.57
CA GLU A 273 -22.57 4.95 -24.25
C GLU A 273 -23.02 3.89 -23.25
N ALA A 274 -22.41 3.91 -22.07
CA ALA A 274 -22.77 3.03 -20.98
C ALA A 274 -22.48 3.67 -19.61
N ARG A 275 -23.09 3.09 -18.57
CA ARG A 275 -22.83 3.40 -17.16
C ARG A 275 -21.62 2.60 -16.65
N LEU A 276 -21.10 2.93 -15.47
CA LEU A 276 -19.94 2.25 -14.90
C LEU A 276 -20.22 0.80 -14.46
N ASP A 277 -21.49 0.45 -14.26
CA ASP A 277 -21.99 -0.87 -13.86
C ASP A 277 -22.39 -1.78 -15.05
N ALA A 278 -22.27 -1.30 -16.29
CA ALA A 278 -22.63 -2.06 -17.48
C ALA A 278 -21.70 -3.26 -17.74
N ASP A 279 -22.20 -4.29 -18.45
CA ASP A 279 -21.36 -5.42 -18.84
C ASP A 279 -20.38 -5.05 -19.97
N ILE A 280 -19.17 -4.71 -19.56
CA ILE A 280 -18.04 -4.39 -20.44
C ILE A 280 -17.75 -5.56 -21.41
N ARG A 281 -17.98 -6.83 -21.05
CA ARG A 281 -17.75 -7.96 -21.95
C ARG A 281 -18.74 -7.97 -23.10
N GLU A 282 -20.01 -7.70 -22.83
CA GLU A 282 -21.04 -7.58 -23.87
C GLU A 282 -20.70 -6.44 -24.83
N ILE A 283 -20.37 -5.25 -24.31
CA ILE A 283 -19.97 -4.09 -25.12
C ILE A 283 -18.76 -4.41 -26.01
N PHE A 284 -17.71 -5.03 -25.47
CA PHE A 284 -16.52 -5.37 -26.25
C PHE A 284 -16.75 -6.51 -27.25
N SER A 285 -17.71 -7.41 -27.00
CA SER A 285 -18.09 -8.47 -27.95
C SER A 285 -18.72 -7.95 -29.25
N GLN A 286 -19.34 -6.76 -29.20
CA GLN A 286 -19.85 -6.05 -30.38
C GLN A 286 -18.72 -5.46 -31.26
N GLY A 287 -17.49 -5.45 -30.76
CA GLY A 287 -16.29 -5.08 -31.49
C GLY A 287 -16.15 -3.59 -31.83
N GLY A 288 -15.04 -3.29 -32.49
CA GLY A 288 -14.75 -1.98 -33.09
C GLY A 288 -14.27 -0.88 -32.13
N VAL A 289 -14.44 -0.98 -30.82
CA VAL A 289 -14.02 0.04 -29.85
C VAL A 289 -12.51 0.34 -29.97
N ARG A 290 -12.16 1.60 -30.29
CA ARG A 290 -10.78 2.08 -30.48
C ARG A 290 -10.28 3.02 -29.39
N LEU A 291 -11.17 3.56 -28.55
CA LEU A 291 -10.82 4.39 -27.40
C LEU A 291 -11.92 4.28 -26.34
N VAL A 292 -11.54 4.39 -25.06
CA VAL A 292 -12.49 4.52 -23.94
C VAL A 292 -12.30 5.86 -23.24
N VAL A 293 -13.40 6.58 -23.05
CA VAL A 293 -13.49 7.73 -22.13
C VAL A 293 -14.20 7.23 -20.87
N LEU A 294 -13.47 7.18 -19.75
CA LEU A 294 -13.96 6.68 -18.46
C LEU A 294 -14.13 7.85 -17.49
N GLY A 295 -15.37 8.30 -17.31
CA GLY A 295 -15.76 9.32 -16.35
C GLY A 295 -16.01 8.72 -14.96
N ILE A 296 -15.22 9.14 -13.98
CA ILE A 296 -15.34 8.72 -12.58
C ILE A 296 -15.86 9.88 -11.72
N HIS A 297 -16.42 9.55 -10.57
CA HIS A 297 -16.90 10.56 -9.60
C HIS A 297 -15.88 10.80 -8.49
N ASN A 298 -15.31 9.72 -7.94
CA ASN A 298 -14.31 9.78 -6.90
C ASN A 298 -12.98 9.22 -7.43
N ASN A 299 -11.85 9.75 -6.95
CA ASN A 299 -10.52 9.21 -7.23
C ASN A 299 -10.20 7.95 -6.41
N ASP A 300 -11.20 7.10 -6.16
CA ASP A 300 -11.06 5.90 -5.35
C ASP A 300 -10.73 4.65 -6.19
N ASP A 301 -10.23 3.62 -5.51
CA ASP A 301 -9.77 2.39 -6.14
C ASP A 301 -10.87 1.60 -6.86
N ARG A 302 -12.15 1.77 -6.47
CA ARG A 302 -13.27 1.04 -7.05
C ARG A 302 -13.49 1.51 -8.49
N ASP A 303 -13.66 2.82 -8.68
CA ASP A 303 -13.91 3.39 -10.01
C ASP A 303 -12.69 3.22 -10.91
N MET A 304 -11.47 3.47 -10.39
CA MET A 304 -10.25 3.28 -11.18
C MET A 304 -10.02 1.82 -11.59
N SER A 305 -10.45 0.82 -10.80
CA SER A 305 -10.26 -0.61 -11.13
C SER A 305 -10.94 -1.04 -12.45
N LEU A 306 -11.90 -0.25 -12.97
CA LEU A 306 -12.51 -0.49 -14.27
C LEU A 306 -11.47 -0.45 -15.40
N CYS A 307 -10.43 0.39 -15.31
CA CYS A 307 -9.33 0.39 -16.28
C CYS A 307 -8.67 -0.99 -16.40
N ILE A 308 -8.38 -1.64 -15.26
CA ILE A 308 -7.76 -2.97 -15.22
C ILE A 308 -8.68 -4.00 -15.89
N LYS A 309 -9.98 -3.97 -15.58
CA LYS A 309 -10.99 -4.87 -16.18
C LYS A 309 -11.10 -4.66 -17.70
N ILE A 310 -11.17 -3.41 -18.16
CA ILE A 310 -11.24 -3.05 -19.58
C ILE A 310 -9.98 -3.53 -20.32
N LYS A 311 -8.78 -3.29 -19.76
CA LYS A 311 -7.51 -3.74 -20.37
C LYS A 311 -7.41 -5.26 -20.45
N ALA A 312 -7.90 -5.99 -19.45
CA ALA A 312 -7.95 -7.45 -19.47
C ALA A 312 -8.96 -8.00 -20.50
N ILE A 313 -10.14 -7.38 -20.62
CA ILE A 313 -11.18 -7.78 -21.60
C ILE A 313 -10.74 -7.47 -23.04
N ALA A 314 -10.03 -6.37 -23.25
CA ALA A 314 -9.50 -5.96 -24.55
C ALA A 314 -8.28 -6.79 -25.03
N GLN A 315 -7.86 -7.82 -24.28
CA GLN A 315 -6.82 -8.82 -24.59
C GLN A 315 -5.39 -8.32 -24.94
N GLY A 316 -5.17 -7.00 -25.01
CA GLY A 316 -3.87 -6.38 -25.33
C GLY A 316 -3.55 -6.40 -26.84
N GLU A 317 -2.96 -5.37 -27.44
CA GLU A 317 -2.34 -4.17 -26.88
C GLU A 317 -3.03 -2.87 -27.39
N SER A 318 -2.38 -1.72 -27.20
CA SER A 318 -2.73 -0.37 -27.70
C SER A 318 -4.01 0.33 -27.21
N LEU A 319 -5.12 -0.33 -26.84
CA LEU A 319 -6.38 0.37 -26.51
C LEU A 319 -6.16 1.51 -25.46
N PRO A 320 -6.40 2.77 -25.84
CA PRO A 320 -6.23 3.93 -24.98
C PRO A 320 -7.48 4.14 -24.12
N ILE A 321 -7.25 4.36 -22.82
CA ILE A 321 -8.28 4.77 -21.87
C ILE A 321 -7.92 6.19 -21.41
N ILE A 322 -8.84 7.13 -21.58
CA ILE A 322 -8.74 8.49 -21.02
C ILE A 322 -9.66 8.54 -19.81
N MET A 323 -9.13 8.90 -18.64
CA MET A 323 -9.94 9.00 -17.42
C MET A 323 -10.37 10.44 -17.15
N CYS A 324 -11.59 10.66 -16.67
CA CYS A 324 -12.16 11.99 -16.47
C CYS A 324 -12.68 12.13 -15.03
N ALA A 325 -12.16 13.10 -14.27
CA ALA A 325 -12.50 13.30 -12.86
C ALA A 325 -12.57 14.81 -12.51
N ARG A 326 -13.32 15.16 -11.45
CA ARG A 326 -13.50 16.57 -11.01
C ARG A 326 -12.28 17.17 -10.32
N GLU A 327 -11.37 16.33 -9.86
CA GLU A 327 -10.10 16.72 -9.25
C GLU A 327 -9.04 15.71 -9.69
N TRP A 328 -7.79 16.16 -9.86
CA TRP A 328 -6.66 15.27 -10.11
C TRP A 328 -5.49 15.65 -9.19
N THR A 329 -5.32 14.89 -8.10
CA THR A 329 -4.07 14.93 -7.33
C THR A 329 -3.00 14.16 -8.08
N ARG A 330 -1.72 14.50 -7.86
CA ARG A 330 -0.59 13.81 -8.52
C ARG A 330 -0.63 12.29 -8.30
N THR A 331 -0.98 11.86 -7.09
CA THR A 331 -1.19 10.45 -6.73
C THR A 331 -2.31 9.81 -7.55
N ALA A 332 -3.44 10.49 -7.73
CA ALA A 332 -4.55 10.01 -8.56
C ALA A 332 -4.13 9.86 -10.04
N VAL A 333 -3.34 10.79 -10.58
CA VAL A 333 -2.81 10.69 -11.95
C VAL A 333 -1.88 9.47 -12.10
N LEU A 334 -0.93 9.31 -11.18
CA LEU A 334 0.00 8.18 -11.19
C LEU A 334 -0.74 6.84 -11.03
N LYS A 335 -1.80 6.80 -10.21
CA LYS A 335 -2.64 5.60 -10.02
C LYS A 335 -3.46 5.26 -11.25
N ALA A 336 -4.08 6.24 -11.89
CA ALA A 336 -4.76 6.10 -13.18
C ALA A 336 -3.82 5.50 -14.24
N VAL A 337 -2.59 6.03 -14.35
CA VAL A 337 -1.56 5.51 -15.27
C VAL A 337 -1.13 4.09 -14.90
N ARG A 338 -0.86 3.79 -13.62
CA ARG A 338 -0.55 2.42 -13.12
C ARG A 338 -1.69 1.44 -13.48
N TYR A 339 -2.95 1.87 -13.44
CA TYR A 339 -4.12 1.04 -13.76
C TYR A 339 -4.43 0.95 -15.27
N GLY A 340 -3.67 1.63 -16.13
CA GLY A 340 -3.72 1.49 -17.58
C GLY A 340 -4.32 2.68 -18.35
N ALA A 341 -4.61 3.80 -17.69
CA ALA A 341 -4.95 5.05 -18.37
C ALA A 341 -3.78 5.58 -19.21
N ARG A 342 -4.08 6.14 -20.37
CA ARG A 342 -3.11 6.79 -21.27
C ARG A 342 -3.07 8.30 -21.11
N ASP A 343 -4.15 8.90 -20.60
CA ASP A 343 -4.28 10.33 -20.38
C ASP A 343 -5.43 10.60 -19.39
N ILE A 344 -5.52 11.84 -18.91
CA ILE A 344 -6.56 12.28 -17.96
C ILE A 344 -7.19 13.60 -18.40
N ILE A 345 -8.46 13.82 -18.04
CA ILE A 345 -9.21 15.06 -18.29
C ILE A 345 -9.80 15.56 -16.97
N LEU A 346 -9.68 16.86 -16.71
CA LEU A 346 -10.31 17.51 -15.57
C LEU A 346 -11.75 17.91 -15.94
N LYS A 347 -12.72 17.50 -15.13
CA LYS A 347 -14.10 17.99 -15.20
C LYS A 347 -14.20 19.34 -14.45
N PRO A 348 -15.00 20.33 -14.91
CA PRO A 348 -15.91 20.28 -16.05
C PRO A 348 -15.17 20.30 -17.39
N TYR A 349 -15.66 19.49 -18.33
CA TYR A 349 -15.03 19.26 -19.62
C TYR A 349 -14.79 20.56 -20.39
N GLN A 350 -13.56 20.75 -20.89
CA GLN A 350 -13.23 21.77 -21.87
C GLN A 350 -13.24 21.12 -23.26
N GLU A 351 -14.01 21.68 -24.19
CA GLU A 351 -14.21 21.12 -25.55
C GLU A 351 -12.88 20.81 -26.25
N ASP A 352 -11.98 21.80 -26.31
CA ASP A 352 -10.67 21.65 -26.95
C ASP A 352 -9.81 20.54 -26.33
N ASP A 353 -9.87 20.34 -25.01
CA ASP A 353 -9.05 19.34 -24.29
C ASP A 353 -9.55 17.91 -24.55
N VAL A 354 -10.87 17.70 -24.49
CA VAL A 354 -11.52 16.42 -24.81
C VAL A 354 -11.20 16.03 -26.26
N LEU A 355 -11.42 16.96 -27.20
CA LEU A 355 -11.22 16.71 -28.62
C LEU A 355 -9.75 16.47 -28.95
N ALA A 356 -8.83 17.29 -28.45
CA ALA A 356 -7.40 17.12 -28.69
C ALA A 356 -6.87 15.79 -28.16
N LYS A 357 -7.29 15.33 -26.97
CA LYS A 357 -6.86 14.05 -26.41
C LYS A 357 -7.47 12.86 -27.16
N VAL A 358 -8.77 12.89 -27.46
CA VAL A 358 -9.43 11.80 -28.21
C VAL A 358 -8.85 11.69 -29.63
N GLU A 359 -8.65 12.79 -30.34
CA GLU A 359 -8.02 12.79 -31.67
C GLU A 359 -6.55 12.36 -31.60
N LYS A 360 -5.78 12.79 -30.60
CA LYS A 360 -4.37 12.36 -30.39
C LYS A 360 -4.25 10.84 -30.37
N PHE A 361 -5.09 10.12 -29.63
CA PHE A 361 -4.97 8.66 -29.53
C PHE A 361 -5.64 7.88 -30.67
N LEU A 362 -6.67 8.44 -31.33
CA LEU A 362 -7.30 7.81 -32.49
C LEU A 362 -6.57 8.07 -33.82
N ASN A 363 -5.65 9.02 -33.87
CA ASN A 363 -4.77 9.29 -35.02
C ASN A 363 -3.35 8.72 -34.88
N ALA A 364 -2.94 8.25 -33.70
CA ALA A 364 -1.58 7.79 -33.41
C ALA A 364 -1.40 6.25 -33.49
N ALA A 365 -2.25 5.57 -34.27
CA ALA A 365 -2.30 4.11 -34.43
C ALA A 365 -2.18 3.71 -35.90
#